data_AF-A0A356KKA6-F1
#
_entry.id   AF-A0A356KKA6-F1
#
_cell.length_a   1.000
_cell.length_b   1.000
_cell.length_c   1.000
_cell.angle_alpha   90.00
_cell.angle_beta   90.00
_cell.angle_gamma   90.00
#
_symmetry.space_group_name_H-M   'P 1'
#
loop_
_entity.id
_entity.type
_entity.pdbx_description
1 polymer ?
#
loop_
_entity_poly.entity_id
_entity_poly.type
_entity_poly.pdbx_seq_one_letter_code
_entity_poly.pdbx_strand_id
1 'polypeptide(L)'
;MTLTPISRASGVALAGWVALGAAAYVAHAGRDARALSELAREPLPTFAATAAPITDEPEPAPAPTPAADDMSDAEAEALAELLGERPSSAPKLVEASPRLAIEVEGDAPERHELPREDEASGERAHVFRHENVLGTSFTLSLVGCSREQAEQAEKAALAEVERLRQLLSNWDDKSEVSRVNALPLAQRKDVGISSDLGEVLRLSLLWRTLTRGAFDPYVGELHDLWRAAAKSGQEPPAAELKRLADAAKESRGYKLSRGAKRTLTCTRAGRFDLDGIAKGYIVNRALEAALAAAPKVEGALLEIGGDLRVQGNCKPGLRAPWVVNVADPRDPADNAAPLARLALRGGAVASSGGYARKLEVGKRTRSHILDPRTGQPVEEVLGATVVAKDAATADALATALCVLGPAEGLKLVARVKAQCAIVDRQGKVHTSPGWSKLLAREGGSLEPWPEGYRAEITFRQVAQGGGRFKRHGTAVWVEDAQGKRVRILAVWLARRELKWIKDLPTFWKEAWLAAGGKDDPDAVSAWSRASRSPGQYTLAWDGKDDDGQACPQGRYRLRIDLNREHGPNREQPSSVTIELECGAEPTQGRGEDQLELKDVSARYGPLQRSE
;
A
#
# COMPACT_ATOMS: atom_id res chain seq x y z
N MET A 1 38.27 -14.15 -40.09
CA MET A 1 39.26 -15.12 -39.60
C MET A 1 39.63 -14.66 -38.21
N THR A 2 39.58 -15.41 -37.11
CA THR A 2 39.36 -16.82 -36.84
C THR A 2 39.37 -16.90 -35.32
N LEU A 3 38.50 -17.72 -34.76
CA LEU A 3 38.47 -18.12 -33.35
C LEU A 3 39.82 -18.69 -32.91
N THR A 4 40.27 -18.47 -31.66
CA THR A 4 40.30 -19.49 -30.58
C THR A 4 41.00 -19.00 -29.28
N PRO A 5 40.73 -19.64 -28.11
CA PRO A 5 40.94 -19.15 -26.74
C PRO A 5 42.17 -19.79 -26.04
N ILE A 6 42.22 -19.71 -24.68
CA ILE A 6 43.10 -20.40 -23.65
C ILE A 6 43.76 -19.31 -22.75
N SER A 7 43.90 -19.34 -21.42
CA SER A 7 43.72 -20.31 -20.31
C SER A 7 43.57 -19.59 -18.97
N ARG A 8 43.02 -20.30 -17.96
CA ARG A 8 43.18 -20.03 -16.52
C ARG A 8 44.66 -20.02 -16.08
N ALA A 9 45.06 -19.05 -15.24
CA ALA A 9 45.90 -19.27 -14.04
C ALA A 9 46.08 -17.97 -13.23
N SER A 10 45.62 -18.03 -11.97
CA SER A 10 46.29 -17.60 -10.72
C SER A 10 47.06 -16.28 -10.61
N GLY A 11 46.66 -15.46 -9.61
CA GLY A 11 47.61 -14.95 -8.62
C GLY A 11 48.07 -13.49 -8.73
N VAL A 12 47.66 -12.70 -7.73
CA VAL A 12 48.37 -11.53 -7.18
C VAL A 12 48.45 -10.27 -8.05
N ALA A 13 47.52 -9.33 -7.82
CA ALA A 13 47.76 -7.89 -7.97
C ALA A 13 46.73 -7.09 -7.14
N LEU A 14 46.85 -7.14 -5.82
CA LEU A 14 46.15 -6.24 -4.91
C LEU A 14 47.18 -5.45 -4.09
N ALA A 15 47.86 -4.52 -4.75
CA ALA A 15 48.74 -3.53 -4.13
C ALA A 15 48.80 -2.30 -5.05
N GLY A 16 47.66 -1.61 -5.17
CA GLY A 16 47.57 -0.50 -6.12
C GLY A 16 46.37 0.41 -5.96
N TRP A 17 45.73 0.50 -4.78
CA TRP A 17 44.63 1.45 -4.56
C TRP A 17 44.57 2.09 -3.15
N VAL A 18 45.56 1.85 -2.27
CA VAL A 18 45.61 2.50 -0.95
C VAL A 18 46.43 3.82 -0.95
N ALA A 19 47.13 4.12 -2.05
CA ALA A 19 47.96 5.34 -2.14
C ALA A 19 47.21 6.62 -2.59
N LEU A 20 45.91 6.55 -2.89
CA LEU A 20 45.10 7.72 -3.32
C LEU A 20 44.07 8.19 -2.28
N GLY A 21 43.98 7.54 -1.11
CA GLY A 21 43.08 7.94 -0.02
C GLY A 21 43.73 8.81 1.07
N ALA A 22 45.06 8.77 1.21
CA ALA A 22 45.76 9.47 2.30
C ALA A 22 46.09 10.95 1.99
N ALA A 23 45.97 11.38 0.74
CA ALA A 23 46.22 12.78 0.34
C ALA A 23 45.01 13.71 0.50
N ALA A 24 43.81 13.19 0.73
CA ALA A 24 42.60 14.01 0.89
C ALA A 24 42.25 14.33 2.36
N TYR A 25 42.91 13.69 3.34
CA TYR A 25 42.61 13.90 4.77
C TYR A 25 43.47 14.98 5.44
N VAL A 26 44.53 15.47 4.78
CA VAL A 26 45.46 16.47 5.35
C VAL A 26 45.10 17.92 4.95
N ALA A 27 44.03 18.13 4.17
CA ALA A 27 43.58 19.49 3.80
C ALA A 27 42.56 20.12 4.76
N HIS A 28 42.19 19.48 5.88
CA HIS A 28 41.15 20.02 6.78
C HIS A 28 41.47 20.08 8.28
N ALA A 29 42.71 19.86 8.69
CA ALA A 29 43.10 20.03 10.09
C ALA A 29 44.43 20.79 10.17
N GLY A 30 44.34 22.12 10.22
CA GLY A 30 45.48 22.93 10.61
C GLY A 30 45.89 22.61 12.04
N ARG A 31 47.03 21.92 12.21
CA ARG A 31 47.87 21.91 13.43
C ARG A 31 49.24 21.26 13.11
N ASP A 32 50.25 21.80 13.77
CA ASP A 32 51.72 21.69 13.61
C ASP A 32 52.37 20.42 13.05
N ALA A 33 53.23 20.63 12.04
CA ALA A 33 54.08 19.65 11.38
C ALA A 33 55.42 19.36 12.11
N ARG A 34 55.42 19.27 13.45
CA ARG A 34 56.64 18.99 14.25
C ARG A 34 56.59 17.71 15.10
N ALA A 35 55.50 16.94 15.07
CA ALA A 35 55.35 15.72 15.87
C ALA A 35 55.54 14.40 15.07
N LEU A 36 55.87 14.45 13.79
CA LEU A 36 55.92 13.24 12.92
C LEU A 36 57.33 12.71 12.63
N SER A 37 58.39 13.29 13.19
CA SER A 37 59.77 12.82 12.98
C SER A 37 60.27 11.81 14.03
N GLU A 38 59.49 11.46 15.05
CA GLU A 38 59.93 10.55 16.13
C GLU A 38 59.29 9.15 16.12
N LEU A 39 58.34 8.86 15.22
CA LEU A 39 57.67 7.55 15.14
C LEU A 39 58.28 6.57 14.11
N ALA A 40 59.42 6.91 13.50
CA ALA A 40 60.06 6.13 12.43
C ALA A 40 61.28 5.30 12.89
N ARG A 41 61.31 4.82 14.15
CA ARG A 41 62.48 4.10 14.71
C ARG A 41 62.18 2.85 15.55
N GLU A 42 61.14 2.09 15.23
CA GLU A 42 60.99 0.73 15.79
C GLU A 42 60.76 -0.33 14.69
N PRO A 43 61.47 -1.49 14.75
CA PRO A 43 61.31 -2.55 13.75
C PRO A 43 60.03 -3.36 14.01
N LEU A 44 59.27 -3.60 12.94
CA LEU A 44 58.08 -4.46 12.95
C LEU A 44 58.48 -5.94 13.16
N PRO A 45 57.71 -6.73 13.94
CA PRO A 45 57.99 -8.15 14.13
C PRO A 45 57.55 -8.98 12.91
N THR A 46 58.45 -9.83 12.43
CA THR A 46 58.19 -10.92 11.49
C THR A 46 57.29 -11.99 12.10
N PHE A 47 56.15 -12.28 11.48
CA PHE A 47 55.40 -13.51 11.74
C PHE A 47 55.49 -14.43 10.52
N ALA A 48 56.07 -15.61 10.75
CA ALA A 48 56.15 -16.70 9.80
C ALA A 48 54.78 -17.37 9.64
N ALA A 49 54.35 -17.60 8.41
CA ALA A 49 53.16 -18.35 8.09
C ALA A 49 53.45 -19.86 8.17
N THR A 50 52.90 -20.53 9.18
CA THR A 50 52.72 -21.98 9.19
C THR A 50 51.25 -22.29 8.97
N ALA A 51 50.94 -22.91 7.83
CA ALA A 51 49.61 -23.42 7.51
C ALA A 51 49.32 -24.68 8.34
N ALA A 52 48.23 -24.67 9.09
CA ALA A 52 47.62 -25.84 9.71
C ALA A 52 46.24 -26.09 9.07
N PRO A 53 45.80 -27.35 8.93
CA PRO A 53 44.59 -27.71 8.19
C PRO A 53 43.32 -27.31 8.96
N ILE A 54 42.32 -26.84 8.20
CA ILE A 54 40.97 -26.51 8.66
C ILE A 54 40.29 -27.80 9.10
N THR A 55 40.02 -27.93 10.40
CA THR A 55 39.06 -28.89 10.96
C THR A 55 37.70 -28.22 11.08
N ASP A 56 36.65 -28.87 10.58
CA ASP A 56 35.24 -28.49 10.81
C ASP A 56 34.97 -28.40 12.32
N GLU A 57 34.85 -27.18 12.85
CA GLU A 57 34.20 -26.96 14.12
C GLU A 57 32.69 -26.83 13.90
N PRO A 58 31.84 -27.55 14.66
CA PRO A 58 30.40 -27.39 14.57
C PRO A 58 30.01 -25.99 15.04
N GLU A 59 29.14 -25.37 14.24
CA GLU A 59 28.51 -24.08 14.49
C GLU A 59 28.07 -23.94 15.97
N PRO A 60 28.40 -22.84 16.67
CA PRO A 60 28.00 -22.68 18.07
C PRO A 60 26.47 -22.75 18.14
N ALA A 61 25.98 -23.66 18.99
CA ALA A 61 24.55 -23.84 19.21
C ALA A 61 23.86 -22.49 19.42
N PRO A 62 22.67 -22.28 18.81
CA PRO A 62 21.96 -21.02 18.94
C PRO A 62 21.76 -20.68 20.41
N ALA A 63 22.09 -19.44 20.78
CA ALA A 63 21.88 -18.91 22.12
C ALA A 63 20.44 -19.23 22.60
N PRO A 64 20.25 -19.60 23.87
CA PRO A 64 18.95 -20.01 24.37
C PRO A 64 17.91 -18.93 24.12
N THR A 65 16.75 -19.36 23.63
CA THR A 65 15.53 -18.58 23.49
C THR A 65 15.31 -17.74 24.76
N PRO A 66 15.02 -16.43 24.69
CA PRO A 66 14.47 -15.74 25.85
C PRO A 66 13.18 -16.48 26.25
N ALA A 67 13.07 -16.80 27.53
CA ALA A 67 12.10 -17.72 28.10
C ALA A 67 10.67 -17.55 27.53
N ALA A 68 10.07 -18.67 27.15
CA ALA A 68 8.68 -18.79 26.73
C ALA A 68 7.68 -18.74 27.91
N ASP A 69 8.03 -18.14 29.05
CA ASP A 69 7.36 -18.38 30.34
C ASP A 69 6.31 -17.33 30.76
N ASP A 70 5.76 -16.52 29.85
CA ASP A 70 4.67 -15.58 30.20
C ASP A 70 3.54 -15.53 29.15
N MET A 71 3.49 -16.48 28.19
CA MET A 71 2.38 -16.56 27.24
C MET A 71 1.15 -17.14 27.95
N SER A 72 0.06 -16.38 27.97
CA SER A 72 -1.22 -16.84 28.51
C SER A 72 -1.83 -17.91 27.61
N ASP A 73 -2.68 -18.79 28.16
CA ASP A 73 -3.36 -19.85 27.40
C ASP A 73 -4.19 -19.28 26.24
N ALA A 74 -4.75 -18.08 26.40
CA ALA A 74 -5.49 -17.39 25.33
C ALA A 74 -4.58 -16.85 24.21
N GLU A 75 -3.35 -16.44 24.54
CA GLU A 75 -2.33 -16.10 23.54
C GLU A 75 -1.84 -17.37 22.82
N ALA A 76 -1.67 -18.48 23.55
CA ALA A 76 -1.30 -19.77 23.00
C ALA A 76 -2.39 -20.33 22.07
N GLU A 77 -3.67 -20.24 22.47
CA GLU A 77 -4.81 -20.68 21.67
C GLU A 77 -4.95 -19.86 20.38
N ALA A 78 -4.82 -18.54 20.46
CA ALA A 78 -4.87 -17.70 19.26
C ALA A 78 -3.63 -17.84 18.37
N LEU A 79 -2.46 -18.11 18.96
CA LEU A 79 -1.26 -18.48 18.21
C LEU A 79 -1.52 -19.79 17.46
N ALA A 80 -2.06 -20.79 18.13
CA ALA A 80 -2.42 -22.06 17.51
C ALA A 80 -3.44 -21.84 16.39
N GLU A 81 -4.50 -21.05 16.62
CA GLU A 81 -5.49 -20.71 15.59
C GLU A 81 -4.88 -19.98 14.39
N LEU A 82 -3.98 -19.01 14.62
CA LEU A 82 -3.31 -18.26 13.57
C LEU A 82 -2.35 -19.13 12.76
N LEU A 83 -1.68 -20.09 13.41
CA LEU A 83 -0.84 -21.11 12.77
C LEU A 83 -1.68 -22.26 12.15
N GLY A 84 -2.98 -22.31 12.45
CA GLY A 84 -3.89 -23.39 12.07
C GLY A 84 -3.56 -24.72 12.73
N GLU A 85 -3.00 -24.68 13.93
CA GLU A 85 -2.78 -25.79 14.87
C GLU A 85 -3.99 -25.80 15.83
N ARG A 86 -4.75 -26.91 15.94
CA ARG A 86 -5.90 -26.95 16.87
C ARG A 86 -5.43 -27.33 18.28
N PRO A 87 -5.81 -26.59 19.35
CA PRO A 87 -5.68 -27.11 20.70
C PRO A 87 -6.76 -28.17 20.99
N SER A 88 -6.34 -29.20 21.72
CA SER A 88 -7.14 -30.34 22.19
C SER A 88 -8.00 -29.94 23.40
N SER A 89 -9.03 -29.11 23.23
CA SER A 89 -10.14 -29.04 24.20
C SER A 89 -11.34 -28.28 23.62
N ALA A 90 -12.43 -28.99 23.36
CA ALA A 90 -13.69 -28.40 22.94
C ALA A 90 -14.47 -27.83 24.15
N PRO A 91 -15.12 -26.66 23.98
CA PRO A 91 -16.47 -26.47 24.52
C PRO A 91 -17.48 -25.99 23.47
N LYS A 92 -18.75 -25.97 23.92
CA LYS A 92 -19.99 -26.17 23.16
C LYS A 92 -20.39 -25.07 22.15
N LEU A 93 -21.06 -25.55 21.10
CA LEU A 93 -21.76 -24.86 20.03
C LEU A 93 -22.54 -23.60 20.44
N VAL A 94 -22.21 -22.50 19.75
CA VAL A 94 -23.18 -21.52 19.25
C VAL A 94 -22.98 -21.50 17.73
N GLU A 95 -23.92 -22.07 16.97
CA GLU A 95 -24.01 -21.93 15.51
C GLU A 95 -24.40 -20.47 15.20
N ALA A 96 -23.89 -19.76 14.20
CA ALA A 96 -23.37 -20.17 12.90
C ALA A 96 -22.25 -19.23 12.39
N SER A 97 -21.30 -19.80 11.66
CA SER A 97 -20.46 -19.10 10.68
C SER A 97 -19.93 -20.16 9.70
N PRO A 98 -20.10 -20.00 8.37
CA PRO A 98 -19.51 -20.94 7.43
C PRO A 98 -18.00 -20.72 7.41
N ARG A 99 -17.25 -21.82 7.50
CA ARG A 99 -15.78 -21.83 7.41
C ARG A 99 -15.36 -21.34 6.02
N LEU A 100 -14.69 -20.18 5.97
CA LEU A 100 -14.02 -19.71 4.76
C LEU A 100 -12.64 -20.36 4.65
N ALA A 101 -12.51 -21.33 3.75
CA ALA A 101 -11.21 -21.72 3.20
C ALA A 101 -10.82 -20.71 2.10
N ILE A 102 -9.53 -20.40 2.00
CA ILE A 102 -8.99 -19.71 0.83
C ILE A 102 -9.03 -20.72 -0.33
N GLU A 103 -10.15 -20.79 -1.04
CA GLU A 103 -10.30 -21.67 -2.19
C GLU A 103 -9.45 -21.15 -3.35
N VAL A 104 -8.43 -21.95 -3.69
CA VAL A 104 -7.59 -21.76 -4.88
C VAL A 104 -7.64 -23.07 -5.65
N GLU A 105 -8.44 -23.14 -6.71
CA GLU A 105 -8.42 -24.30 -7.60
C GLU A 105 -8.49 -23.91 -9.06
N GLY A 106 -7.65 -24.61 -9.83
CA GLY A 106 -7.81 -24.77 -11.26
C GLY A 106 -8.44 -26.13 -11.52
N ASP A 107 -9.52 -26.14 -12.30
CA ASP A 107 -9.91 -27.30 -13.08
C ASP A 107 -10.69 -26.89 -14.34
N ALA A 108 -10.73 -27.80 -15.32
CA ALA A 108 -11.16 -27.62 -16.71
C ALA A 108 -12.66 -27.25 -16.89
N PRO A 109 -13.08 -26.67 -18.04
CA PRO A 109 -14.40 -26.08 -18.18
C PRO A 109 -15.48 -27.14 -18.46
N GLU A 110 -16.41 -27.32 -17.53
CA GLU A 110 -17.72 -27.90 -17.86
C GLU A 110 -18.58 -26.86 -18.58
N ARG A 111 -19.13 -27.26 -19.73
CA ARG A 111 -20.03 -26.45 -20.54
C ARG A 111 -21.38 -26.40 -19.83
N HIS A 112 -21.83 -25.21 -19.46
CA HIS A 112 -23.22 -24.95 -19.11
C HIS A 112 -23.79 -23.92 -20.07
N GLU A 113 -24.96 -24.25 -20.60
CA GLU A 113 -25.72 -23.45 -21.55
C GLU A 113 -26.01 -22.06 -20.97
N LEU A 114 -25.73 -21.02 -21.77
CA LEU A 114 -25.97 -19.63 -21.43
C LEU A 114 -27.49 -19.39 -21.26
N PRO A 115 -27.94 -18.73 -20.18
CA PRO A 115 -29.32 -18.29 -20.07
C PRO A 115 -29.68 -17.33 -21.19
N ARG A 116 -30.94 -17.37 -21.63
CA ARG A 116 -31.51 -16.52 -22.68
C ARG A 116 -31.42 -15.04 -22.28
N GLU A 117 -31.08 -14.19 -23.25
CA GLU A 117 -30.63 -12.79 -23.10
C GLU A 117 -31.64 -11.77 -22.51
N ASP A 118 -32.82 -12.18 -22.00
CA ASP A 118 -33.88 -11.24 -21.61
C ASP A 118 -34.16 -11.09 -20.09
N GLU A 119 -33.34 -11.67 -19.20
CA GLU A 119 -33.48 -11.48 -17.73
C GLU A 119 -32.27 -10.84 -17.02
N ALA A 120 -31.26 -10.37 -17.76
CA ALA A 120 -30.08 -9.69 -17.20
C ALA A 120 -30.26 -8.16 -17.11
N SER A 121 -31.23 -7.69 -16.32
CA SER A 121 -31.24 -6.28 -15.90
C SER A 121 -30.17 -6.06 -14.83
N GLY A 122 -28.99 -5.59 -15.27
CA GLY A 122 -27.79 -5.49 -14.45
C GLY A 122 -27.88 -4.50 -13.28
N GLU A 123 -28.08 -5.01 -12.07
CA GLU A 123 -27.70 -4.29 -10.86
C GLU A 123 -26.17 -4.25 -10.74
N ARG A 124 -25.57 -3.16 -11.26
CA ARG A 124 -24.19 -2.77 -10.99
C ARG A 124 -23.95 -2.64 -9.49
N ALA A 125 -22.72 -2.92 -9.04
CA ALA A 125 -22.31 -2.74 -7.64
C ALA A 125 -22.67 -1.32 -7.12
N HIS A 126 -23.16 -1.24 -5.88
CA HIS A 126 -23.32 0.02 -5.15
C HIS A 126 -21.97 0.41 -4.57
N VAL A 127 -21.44 1.58 -4.96
CA VAL A 127 -20.11 2.03 -4.55
C VAL A 127 -20.20 3.36 -3.81
N PHE A 128 -19.71 3.38 -2.57
CA PHE A 128 -19.64 4.54 -1.70
C PHE A 128 -18.19 4.95 -1.49
N ARG A 129 -17.91 6.25 -1.58
CA ARG A 129 -16.57 6.81 -1.37
C ARG A 129 -16.60 8.01 -0.43
N HIS A 130 -15.68 8.02 0.52
CA HIS A 130 -15.51 9.10 1.50
C HIS A 130 -14.04 9.47 1.62
N GLU A 131 -13.78 10.75 1.81
CA GLU A 131 -12.44 11.27 2.07
C GLU A 131 -12.29 11.62 3.55
N ASN A 132 -11.05 11.61 4.04
CA ASN A 132 -10.67 11.92 5.44
C ASN A 132 -11.24 10.94 6.49
N VAL A 133 -11.56 9.71 6.10
CA VAL A 133 -11.89 8.62 7.03
C VAL A 133 -10.58 8.02 7.55
N LEU A 134 -10.34 8.07 8.86
CA LEU A 134 -9.03 7.75 9.47
C LEU A 134 -7.85 8.54 8.85
N GLY A 135 -8.11 9.75 8.36
CA GLY A 135 -7.11 10.57 7.67
C GLY A 135 -6.74 10.08 6.26
N THR A 136 -7.58 9.25 5.64
CA THR A 136 -7.37 8.70 4.30
C THR A 136 -8.70 8.47 3.54
N SER A 137 -8.65 7.85 2.38
CA SER A 137 -9.84 7.50 1.57
C SER A 137 -10.51 6.24 2.11
N PHE A 138 -11.83 6.18 1.95
CA PHE A 138 -12.67 5.02 2.23
C PHE A 138 -13.46 4.67 0.97
N THR A 139 -13.49 3.40 0.60
CA THR A 139 -14.32 2.88 -0.49
C THR A 139 -15.05 1.62 -0.04
N LEU A 140 -16.38 1.62 -0.12
CA LEU A 140 -17.22 0.44 0.09
C LEU A 140 -17.94 0.09 -1.22
N SER A 141 -17.78 -1.14 -1.70
CA SER A 141 -18.52 -1.68 -2.84
C SER A 141 -19.37 -2.86 -2.40
N LEU A 142 -20.64 -2.89 -2.78
CA LEU A 142 -21.61 -3.94 -2.43
C LEU A 142 -22.34 -4.45 -3.67
N VAL A 143 -22.50 -5.76 -3.77
CA VAL A 143 -23.05 -6.47 -4.94
C VAL A 143 -24.21 -7.36 -4.51
N GLY A 144 -25.27 -7.43 -5.32
CA GLY A 144 -26.42 -8.33 -5.06
C GLY A 144 -27.32 -7.87 -3.91
N CYS A 145 -27.46 -6.56 -3.69
CA CYS A 145 -28.35 -6.00 -2.68
C CYS A 145 -29.10 -4.78 -3.19
N SER A 146 -30.23 -4.44 -2.56
CA SER A 146 -30.96 -3.21 -2.88
C SER A 146 -30.16 -1.96 -2.46
N ARG A 147 -30.51 -0.80 -3.01
CA ARG A 147 -29.87 0.47 -2.64
C ARG A 147 -30.06 0.78 -1.16
N GLU A 148 -31.25 0.54 -0.61
CA GLU A 148 -31.55 0.78 0.80
C GLU A 148 -30.70 -0.09 1.72
N GLN A 149 -30.48 -1.36 1.35
CA GLN A 149 -29.58 -2.26 2.07
C GLN A 149 -28.13 -1.76 1.98
N ALA A 150 -27.72 -1.29 0.79
CA ALA A 150 -26.38 -0.77 0.57
C ALA A 150 -26.10 0.50 1.42
N GLU A 151 -27.06 1.41 1.51
CA GLU A 151 -26.98 2.63 2.34
C GLU A 151 -26.99 2.30 3.85
N GLN A 152 -27.73 1.28 4.28
CA GLN A 152 -27.68 0.79 5.67
C GLN A 152 -26.32 0.19 6.01
N ALA A 153 -25.74 -0.59 5.10
CA ALA A 153 -24.41 -1.17 5.25
C ALA A 153 -23.31 -0.10 5.26
N GLU A 154 -23.40 0.91 4.40
CA GLU A 154 -22.50 2.07 4.42
C GLU A 154 -22.54 2.78 5.78
N LYS A 155 -23.74 3.10 6.28
CA LYS A 155 -23.92 3.76 7.57
C LYS A 155 -23.35 2.92 8.72
N ALA A 156 -23.58 1.61 8.71
CA ALA A 156 -23.05 0.69 9.71
C ALA A 156 -21.51 0.64 9.68
N ALA A 157 -20.92 0.57 8.49
CA ALA A 157 -19.47 0.58 8.31
C ALA A 157 -18.85 1.86 8.86
N LEU A 158 -19.35 3.03 8.45
CA LEU A 158 -18.83 4.33 8.89
C LEU A 158 -19.00 4.55 10.40
N ALA A 159 -20.13 4.12 10.96
CA ALA A 159 -20.36 4.19 12.40
C ALA A 159 -19.35 3.34 13.18
N GLU A 160 -19.03 2.14 12.69
CA GLU A 160 -18.04 1.26 13.31
C GLU A 160 -16.62 1.80 13.17
N VAL A 161 -16.27 2.39 12.01
CA VAL A 161 -14.99 3.09 11.82
C VAL A 161 -14.85 4.22 12.84
N GLU A 162 -15.87 5.07 13.00
CA GLU A 162 -15.82 6.20 13.93
C GLU A 162 -15.75 5.73 15.39
N ARG A 163 -16.54 4.72 15.76
CA ARG A 163 -16.50 4.12 17.10
C ARG A 163 -15.10 3.61 17.43
N LEU A 164 -14.49 2.85 16.52
CA LEU A 164 -13.15 2.30 16.74
C LEU A 164 -12.05 3.37 16.68
N ARG A 165 -12.20 4.41 15.87
CA ARG A 165 -11.29 5.58 15.86
C ARG A 165 -11.20 6.21 17.25
N GLN A 166 -12.34 6.36 17.94
CA GLN A 166 -12.40 6.89 19.32
C GLN A 166 -11.76 5.96 20.36
N LEU A 167 -11.45 4.71 20.02
CA LEU A 167 -10.77 3.77 20.92
C LEU A 167 -9.28 3.65 20.59
N LEU A 168 -8.94 3.55 19.30
CA LEU A 168 -7.65 3.06 18.82
C LEU A 168 -6.74 4.14 18.22
N SER A 169 -7.23 5.36 17.97
CA SER A 169 -6.44 6.40 17.31
C SER A 169 -5.33 6.96 18.21
N ASN A 170 -4.07 6.85 17.78
CA ASN A 170 -2.92 7.51 18.42
C ASN A 170 -2.90 9.03 18.22
N TRP A 171 -3.75 9.55 17.33
CA TRP A 171 -3.77 10.95 16.90
C TRP A 171 -4.89 11.75 17.55
N ASP A 172 -5.85 11.07 18.18
CA ASP A 172 -6.94 11.69 18.94
C ASP A 172 -6.60 11.61 20.43
N ASP A 173 -6.41 12.76 21.07
CA ASP A 173 -6.06 12.86 22.49
C ASP A 173 -7.15 12.33 23.43
N LYS A 174 -8.40 12.25 22.94
CA LYS A 174 -9.55 11.69 23.65
C LYS A 174 -9.70 10.20 23.46
N SER A 175 -8.93 9.58 22.56
CA SER A 175 -9.07 8.15 22.32
C SER A 175 -8.76 7.33 23.58
N GLU A 176 -9.32 6.13 23.68
CA GLU A 176 -9.03 5.25 24.80
C GLU A 176 -7.53 4.94 24.91
N VAL A 177 -6.85 4.59 23.81
CA VAL A 177 -5.40 4.32 23.82
C VAL A 177 -4.59 5.57 24.20
N SER A 178 -4.97 6.76 23.73
CA SER A 178 -4.30 8.02 24.09
C SER A 178 -4.45 8.34 25.58
N ARG A 179 -5.65 8.10 26.15
CA ARG A 179 -5.87 8.26 27.59
C ARG A 179 -5.03 7.29 28.41
N VAL A 180 -4.93 6.02 28.00
CA VAL A 180 -4.03 5.03 28.63
C VAL A 180 -2.57 5.51 28.54
N ASN A 181 -2.16 6.00 27.37
CA ASN A 181 -0.83 6.53 27.11
C ASN A 181 -0.49 7.80 27.89
N ALA A 182 -1.48 8.59 28.30
CA ALA A 182 -1.29 9.79 29.10
C ALA A 182 -1.11 9.49 30.60
N LEU A 183 -1.53 8.31 31.07
CA LEU A 183 -1.36 7.93 32.48
C LEU A 183 0.13 7.77 32.84
N PRO A 184 0.57 8.23 34.02
CA PRO A 184 1.87 7.83 34.57
C PRO A 184 1.97 6.31 34.71
N LEU A 185 3.16 5.73 34.54
CA LEU A 185 3.35 4.27 34.63
C LEU A 185 2.78 3.67 35.93
N ALA A 186 2.97 4.35 37.07
CA ALA A 186 2.45 3.92 38.37
C ALA A 186 0.90 3.80 38.41
N GLN A 187 0.20 4.50 37.52
CA GLN A 187 -1.25 4.48 37.39
C GLN A 187 -1.73 3.52 36.27
N ARG A 188 -0.81 2.93 35.50
CA ARG A 188 -1.13 1.93 34.45
C ARG A 188 -1.17 0.52 35.02
N LYS A 189 -1.83 0.34 36.16
CA LYS A 189 -2.02 -0.95 36.82
C LYS A 189 -3.52 -1.23 36.93
N ASP A 190 -3.95 -2.38 36.40
CA ASP A 190 -5.33 -2.84 36.37
C ASP A 190 -6.31 -1.82 35.75
N VAL A 191 -5.85 -1.08 34.73
CA VAL A 191 -6.66 -0.09 34.02
C VAL A 191 -7.76 -0.80 33.24
N GLY A 192 -9.03 -0.48 33.52
CA GLY A 192 -10.15 -1.00 32.73
C GLY A 192 -10.09 -0.52 31.29
N ILE A 193 -10.20 -1.44 30.34
CA ILE A 193 -10.17 -1.16 28.90
C ILE A 193 -11.35 -1.82 28.18
N SER A 194 -11.73 -1.27 27.03
CA SER A 194 -12.75 -1.82 26.15
C SER A 194 -12.36 -3.19 25.61
N SER A 195 -13.36 -3.92 25.11
CA SER A 195 -13.13 -5.18 24.40
C SER A 195 -12.21 -4.98 23.21
N ASP A 196 -12.48 -3.99 22.37
CA ASP A 196 -11.71 -3.77 21.13
C ASP A 196 -10.25 -3.41 21.41
N LEU A 197 -9.98 -2.50 22.37
CA LEU A 197 -8.60 -2.18 22.74
C LEU A 197 -7.88 -3.42 23.31
N GLY A 198 -8.56 -4.18 24.17
CA GLY A 198 -8.00 -5.41 24.72
C GLY A 198 -7.67 -6.46 23.65
N GLU A 199 -8.50 -6.56 22.61
CA GLU A 199 -8.28 -7.48 21.49
C GLU A 199 -7.10 -7.05 20.62
N VAL A 200 -7.01 -5.77 20.26
CA VAL A 200 -5.88 -5.23 19.49
C VAL A 200 -4.56 -5.40 20.25
N LEU A 201 -4.56 -5.13 21.55
CA LEU A 201 -3.38 -5.34 22.40
C LEU A 201 -3.01 -6.83 22.51
N ARG A 202 -3.99 -7.73 22.56
CA ARG A 202 -3.75 -9.18 22.56
C ARG A 202 -3.13 -9.64 21.24
N LEU A 203 -3.68 -9.22 20.10
CA LEU A 203 -3.12 -9.48 18.77
C LEU A 203 -1.70 -8.91 18.63
N SER A 204 -1.44 -7.75 19.23
CA SER A 204 -0.10 -7.14 19.21
C SER A 204 0.93 -7.98 19.98
N LEU A 205 0.57 -8.60 21.11
CA LEU A 205 1.46 -9.53 21.83
C LEU A 205 1.75 -10.80 21.01
N LEU A 206 0.73 -11.30 20.31
CA LEU A 206 0.87 -12.44 19.42
C LEU A 206 1.87 -12.13 18.30
N TRP A 207 1.70 -11.00 17.61
CA TRP A 207 2.60 -10.57 16.55
C TRP A 207 4.02 -10.30 17.06
N ARG A 208 4.16 -9.67 18.23
CA ARG A 208 5.46 -9.49 18.87
C ARG A 208 6.17 -10.82 19.11
N THR A 209 5.44 -11.84 19.55
CA THR A 209 5.99 -13.18 19.78
C THR A 209 6.39 -13.85 18.48
N LEU A 210 5.50 -13.87 17.49
CA LEU A 210 5.73 -14.49 16.18
C LEU A 210 6.93 -13.88 15.43
N THR A 211 7.09 -12.58 15.55
CA THR A 211 8.12 -11.78 14.86
C THR A 211 9.38 -11.57 15.70
N ARG A 212 9.43 -12.14 16.92
CA ARG A 212 10.54 -11.96 17.87
C ARG A 212 10.88 -10.47 18.12
N GLY A 213 9.84 -9.65 18.29
CA GLY A 213 9.95 -8.22 18.57
C GLY A 213 10.17 -7.32 17.35
N ALA A 214 10.15 -7.84 16.12
CA ALA A 214 10.19 -6.99 14.93
C ALA A 214 8.88 -6.19 14.76
N PHE A 215 7.76 -6.73 15.25
CA PHE A 215 6.54 -5.98 15.52
C PHE A 215 6.42 -5.76 17.04
N ASP A 216 6.22 -4.53 17.50
CA ASP A 216 6.00 -4.22 18.91
C ASP A 216 5.09 -2.98 19.02
N PRO A 217 3.98 -3.03 19.77
CA PRO A 217 3.10 -1.87 19.92
C PRO A 217 3.72 -0.77 20.79
N TYR A 218 4.83 -0.99 21.50
CA TYR A 218 5.53 0.03 22.29
C TYR A 218 6.58 0.82 21.48
N VAL A 219 6.27 1.17 20.24
CA VAL A 219 7.13 1.98 19.36
C VAL A 219 6.85 3.49 19.44
N GLY A 220 5.85 3.91 20.22
CA GLY A 220 5.42 5.32 20.25
C GLY A 220 6.53 6.30 20.68
N GLU A 221 7.37 5.95 21.65
CA GLU A 221 8.51 6.79 22.06
C GLU A 221 9.59 6.87 20.97
N LEU A 222 9.83 5.77 20.24
CA LEU A 222 10.76 5.78 19.11
C LEU A 222 10.24 6.70 17.99
N HIS A 223 8.95 6.64 17.67
CA HIS A 223 8.34 7.56 16.70
C HIS A 223 8.45 9.03 17.14
N ASP A 224 8.38 9.34 18.43
CA ASP A 224 8.58 10.72 18.91
C ASP A 224 10.01 11.20 18.69
N LEU A 225 11.00 10.38 19.02
CA LEU A 225 12.40 10.72 18.81
C LEU A 225 12.68 10.99 17.33
N TRP A 226 12.17 10.13 16.45
CA TRP A 226 12.35 10.30 15.01
C TRP A 226 11.55 11.47 14.43
N ARG A 227 10.36 11.78 14.95
CA ARG A 227 9.62 13.00 14.61
C ARG A 227 10.34 14.26 15.09
N ALA A 228 10.94 14.23 16.28
CA ALA A 228 11.73 15.33 16.80
C ALA A 228 13.01 15.53 15.96
N ALA A 229 13.66 14.44 15.56
CA ALA A 229 14.81 14.46 14.65
C ALA A 229 14.48 15.07 13.29
N ALA A 230 13.31 14.73 12.71
CA ALA A 230 12.86 15.33 11.47
C ALA A 230 12.62 16.85 11.59
N LYS A 231 12.14 17.30 12.75
CA LYS A 231 11.93 18.74 13.02
C LYS A 231 13.24 19.49 13.27
N SER A 232 14.20 18.88 13.97
CA SER A 232 15.48 19.51 14.33
C SER A 232 16.53 19.39 13.22
N GLY A 233 16.36 18.46 12.29
CA GLY A 233 17.36 18.07 11.30
C GLY A 233 18.53 17.27 11.86
N GLN A 234 18.45 16.82 13.11
CA GLN A 234 19.51 16.08 13.81
C GLN A 234 19.04 14.67 14.15
N GLU A 235 19.91 13.67 13.96
CA GLU A 235 19.63 12.28 14.34
C GLU A 235 19.33 12.15 15.84
N PRO A 236 18.44 11.21 16.26
CA PRO A 236 18.19 10.98 17.67
C PRO A 236 19.46 10.58 18.44
N PRO A 237 19.58 10.93 19.73
CA PRO A 237 20.72 10.50 20.55
C PRO A 237 20.83 8.98 20.60
N ALA A 238 22.00 8.44 20.22
CA ALA A 238 22.22 6.99 20.15
C ALA A 238 21.99 6.27 21.50
N ALA A 239 22.31 6.93 22.62
CA ALA A 239 22.05 6.40 23.96
C ALA A 239 20.56 6.20 24.23
N GLU A 240 19.71 7.09 23.74
CA GLU A 240 18.26 7.02 23.95
C GLU A 240 17.61 5.96 23.05
N LEU A 241 18.05 5.85 21.80
CA LEU A 241 17.64 4.76 20.91
C LEU A 241 18.02 3.40 21.50
N LYS A 242 19.25 3.27 22.01
CA LYS A 242 19.72 2.05 22.65
C LYS A 242 18.90 1.70 23.90
N ARG A 243 18.60 2.69 24.76
CA ARG A 243 17.77 2.49 25.95
C ARG A 243 16.40 1.91 25.60
N LEU A 244 15.73 2.47 24.59
CA LEU A 244 14.42 1.99 24.15
C LEU A 244 14.48 0.61 23.50
N ALA A 245 15.50 0.36 22.69
CA ALA A 245 15.74 -0.93 22.06
C ALA A 245 16.04 -2.04 23.07
N ASP A 246 16.83 -1.77 24.11
CA ASP A 246 17.12 -2.71 25.18
C ASP A 246 15.84 -3.01 26.00
N ALA A 247 15.07 -1.97 26.36
CA ALA A 247 13.80 -2.15 27.04
C ALA A 247 12.78 -2.99 26.23
N ALA A 248 12.78 -2.85 24.90
CA ALA A 248 11.95 -3.67 24.00
C ALA A 248 12.41 -5.13 23.96
N LYS A 249 13.72 -5.42 24.12
CA LYS A 249 14.23 -6.80 24.19
C LYS A 249 13.94 -7.47 25.53
N GLU A 250 14.08 -6.73 26.62
CA GLU A 250 13.97 -7.25 27.99
C GLU A 250 12.53 -7.60 28.38
N SER A 251 11.52 -6.91 27.83
CA SER A 251 10.13 -7.10 28.26
C SER A 251 9.12 -6.83 27.14
N ARG A 252 8.03 -7.61 27.14
CA ARG A 252 6.83 -7.34 26.32
C ARG A 252 6.05 -6.10 26.78
N GLY A 253 6.32 -5.63 27.99
CA GLY A 253 5.89 -4.34 28.50
C GLY A 253 4.49 -4.24 29.09
N TYR A 254 3.60 -5.23 28.91
CA TYR A 254 2.26 -5.21 29.49
C TYR A 254 1.65 -6.60 29.67
N LYS A 255 0.61 -6.68 30.50
CA LYS A 255 -0.22 -7.86 30.76
C LYS A 255 -1.70 -7.49 30.64
N LEU A 256 -2.49 -8.43 30.15
CA LEU A 256 -3.94 -8.32 30.04
C LEU A 256 -4.60 -9.32 31.01
N SER A 257 -5.66 -8.90 31.71
CA SER A 257 -6.39 -9.80 32.59
C SER A 257 -7.30 -10.77 31.84
N ARG A 258 -7.55 -11.93 32.46
CA ARG A 258 -8.49 -12.94 31.99
C ARG A 258 -9.84 -12.71 32.67
N GLY A 259 -10.92 -12.53 31.90
CA GLY A 259 -12.28 -12.45 32.44
C GLY A 259 -13.19 -11.44 31.72
N ALA A 260 -14.42 -11.29 32.23
CA ALA A 260 -15.44 -10.42 31.64
C ALA A 260 -15.08 -8.92 31.67
N LYS A 261 -14.23 -8.50 32.61
CA LYS A 261 -13.65 -7.15 32.66
C LYS A 261 -12.20 -7.23 32.18
N ARG A 262 -11.91 -6.64 31.01
CA ARG A 262 -10.54 -6.57 30.49
C ARG A 262 -9.81 -5.43 31.19
N THR A 263 -8.70 -5.76 31.84
CA THR A 263 -7.81 -4.79 32.47
C THR A 263 -6.40 -4.90 31.90
N LEU A 264 -5.71 -3.76 31.85
CA LEU A 264 -4.36 -3.59 31.36
C LEU A 264 -3.43 -3.22 32.51
N THR A 265 -2.32 -3.95 32.62
CA THR A 265 -1.22 -3.62 33.52
C THR A 265 0.07 -3.46 32.72
N CYS A 266 0.57 -2.23 32.63
CA CYS A 266 1.85 -1.93 32.00
C CYS A 266 3.00 -2.24 32.98
N THR A 267 3.99 -2.98 32.52
CA THR A 267 5.18 -3.40 33.30
C THR A 267 6.44 -2.64 32.90
N ARG A 268 6.41 -1.85 31.82
CA ARG A 268 7.49 -0.92 31.47
C ARG A 268 6.96 0.44 31.02
N ALA A 269 7.82 1.45 31.15
CA ALA A 269 7.58 2.76 30.54
C ALA A 269 7.60 2.64 29.01
N GLY A 270 6.76 3.44 28.36
CA GLY A 270 6.50 3.30 26.95
C GLY A 270 5.18 3.96 26.57
N ARG A 271 5.03 4.25 25.28
CA ARG A 271 3.74 4.61 24.69
C ARG A 271 3.32 3.57 23.67
N PHE A 272 2.06 3.14 23.75
CA PHE A 272 1.44 2.34 22.71
C PHE A 272 1.31 3.17 21.43
N ASP A 273 1.63 2.53 20.32
CA ASP A 273 1.34 2.96 18.98
C ASP A 273 0.75 1.76 18.24
N LEU A 274 -0.52 1.88 17.86
CA LEU A 274 -1.30 0.81 17.23
C LEU A 274 -1.37 0.98 15.70
N ASP A 275 -0.66 1.95 15.11
CA ASP A 275 -0.81 2.28 13.69
C ASP A 275 -0.44 1.10 12.75
N GLY A 276 0.36 0.14 13.22
CA GLY A 276 0.73 -1.07 12.46
C GLY A 276 -0.29 -2.22 12.50
N ILE A 277 -1.45 -2.07 13.16
CA ILE A 277 -2.49 -3.12 13.21
C ILE A 277 -3.92 -2.57 13.31
N ALA A 278 -4.09 -1.35 13.84
CA ALA A 278 -5.40 -0.78 14.12
C ALA A 278 -6.21 -0.58 12.85
N LYS A 279 -5.58 -0.21 11.73
CA LYS A 279 -6.31 0.03 10.48
C LYS A 279 -6.89 -1.27 9.95
N GLY A 280 -6.10 -2.34 9.90
CA GLY A 280 -6.56 -3.67 9.54
C GLY A 280 -7.68 -4.17 10.46
N TYR A 281 -7.58 -3.94 11.78
CA TYR A 281 -8.65 -4.27 12.71
C TYR A 281 -9.94 -3.49 12.40
N ILE A 282 -9.85 -2.20 12.12
CA ILE A 282 -11.00 -1.36 11.78
C ILE A 282 -11.65 -1.80 10.47
N VAL A 283 -10.87 -2.07 9.42
CA VAL A 283 -11.37 -2.57 8.13
C VAL A 283 -12.11 -3.90 8.34
N ASN A 284 -11.59 -4.80 9.16
CA ASN A 284 -12.25 -6.06 9.47
C ASN A 284 -13.63 -5.83 10.10
N ARG A 285 -13.69 -5.05 11.18
CA ARG A 285 -14.91 -4.82 11.96
C ARG A 285 -15.94 -4.01 11.20
N ALA A 286 -15.50 -3.03 10.41
CA ALA A 286 -16.39 -2.21 9.60
C ALA A 286 -17.05 -3.02 8.46
N LEU A 287 -16.32 -3.93 7.81
CA LEU A 287 -16.93 -4.81 6.81
C LEU A 287 -17.90 -5.80 7.47
N GLU A 288 -17.58 -6.34 8.65
CA GLU A 288 -18.50 -7.18 9.43
C GLU A 288 -19.79 -6.44 9.79
N ALA A 289 -19.69 -5.18 10.23
CA ALA A 289 -20.84 -4.35 10.52
C ALA A 289 -21.69 -4.07 9.26
N ALA A 290 -21.04 -3.82 8.12
CA ALA A 290 -21.71 -3.62 6.83
C ALA A 290 -22.52 -4.86 6.41
N LEU A 291 -21.88 -6.04 6.48
CA LEU A 291 -22.50 -7.32 6.12
C LEU A 291 -23.62 -7.72 7.08
N ALA A 292 -23.48 -7.42 8.37
CA ALA A 292 -24.54 -7.63 9.35
C ALA A 292 -25.78 -6.76 9.07
N ALA A 293 -25.58 -5.53 8.58
CA ALA A 293 -26.66 -4.63 8.19
C ALA A 293 -27.30 -4.99 6.84
N ALA A 294 -26.57 -5.69 5.96
CA ALA A 294 -27.06 -6.14 4.64
C ALA A 294 -26.77 -7.64 4.39
N PRO A 295 -27.50 -8.56 5.06
CA PRO A 295 -27.16 -9.98 5.07
C PRO A 295 -27.36 -10.71 3.72
N LYS A 296 -27.97 -10.05 2.72
CA LYS A 296 -28.21 -10.62 1.38
C LYS A 296 -27.14 -10.27 0.35
N VAL A 297 -26.12 -9.51 0.74
CA VAL A 297 -25.03 -9.10 -0.15
C VAL A 297 -24.27 -10.32 -0.69
N GLU A 298 -24.16 -10.43 -2.00
CA GLU A 298 -23.42 -11.49 -2.70
C GLU A 298 -21.91 -11.24 -2.72
N GLY A 299 -21.51 -9.97 -2.64
CA GLY A 299 -20.11 -9.61 -2.51
C GLY A 299 -19.89 -8.20 -2.00
N ALA A 300 -18.82 -8.04 -1.24
CA ALA A 300 -18.44 -6.78 -0.63
C ALA A 300 -16.93 -6.57 -0.71
N LEU A 301 -16.53 -5.31 -0.90
CA LEU A 301 -15.16 -4.84 -0.79
C LEU A 301 -15.17 -3.58 0.06
N LEU A 302 -14.38 -3.56 1.13
CA LEU A 302 -14.09 -2.36 1.90
C LEU A 302 -12.60 -2.07 1.82
N GLU A 303 -12.23 -0.84 1.42
CA GLU A 303 -10.87 -0.33 1.36
C GLU A 303 -10.77 0.96 2.18
N ILE A 304 -9.72 1.07 2.99
CA ILE A 304 -9.37 2.27 3.75
C ILE A 304 -7.86 2.52 3.63
N GLY A 305 -7.48 3.53 2.85
CA GLY A 305 -6.09 3.95 2.67
C GLY A 305 -5.16 2.85 2.16
N GLY A 306 -5.63 2.07 1.19
CA GLY A 306 -4.89 0.98 0.54
C GLY A 306 -5.01 -0.38 1.22
N ASP A 307 -5.48 -0.44 2.46
CA ASP A 307 -5.77 -1.72 3.13
C ASP A 307 -7.23 -2.09 2.91
N LEU A 308 -7.48 -3.34 2.54
CA LEU A 308 -8.80 -3.76 2.11
C LEU A 308 -9.16 -5.17 2.56
N ARG A 309 -10.46 -5.43 2.66
CA ARG A 309 -11.04 -6.75 2.86
C ARG A 309 -12.11 -6.99 1.80
N VAL A 310 -12.10 -8.19 1.24
CA VAL A 310 -13.08 -8.64 0.25
C VAL A 310 -13.83 -9.86 0.75
N GLN A 311 -15.07 -10.00 0.29
CA GLN A 311 -15.90 -11.17 0.50
C GLN A 311 -16.82 -11.38 -0.70
N GLY A 312 -17.03 -12.62 -1.10
CA GLY A 312 -17.95 -12.99 -2.16
C GLY A 312 -17.51 -12.56 -3.56
N ASN A 313 -18.47 -12.28 -4.43
CA ASN A 313 -18.26 -12.08 -5.87
C ASN A 313 -18.37 -10.61 -6.27
N CYS A 314 -17.58 -10.19 -7.28
CA CYS A 314 -17.65 -8.82 -7.79
C CYS A 314 -18.81 -8.56 -8.78
N LYS A 315 -19.52 -9.61 -9.20
CA LYS A 315 -20.67 -9.55 -10.12
C LYS A 315 -21.82 -10.42 -9.59
N PRO A 316 -23.08 -9.92 -9.61
CA PRO A 316 -24.22 -10.72 -9.16
C PRO A 316 -24.37 -12.00 -9.98
N GLY A 317 -24.70 -13.11 -9.34
CA GLY A 317 -24.96 -14.42 -9.97
C GLY A 317 -23.75 -15.08 -10.65
N LEU A 318 -22.59 -14.43 -10.68
CA LEU A 318 -21.38 -14.95 -11.30
C LEU A 318 -20.33 -15.24 -10.25
N ARG A 319 -19.69 -16.41 -10.34
CA ARG A 319 -18.46 -16.69 -9.60
C ARG A 319 -17.33 -15.88 -10.25
N ALA A 320 -17.29 -14.56 -10.01
CA ALA A 320 -16.26 -13.61 -10.48
C ALA A 320 -15.46 -13.00 -9.30
N PRO A 321 -14.11 -13.04 -9.33
CA PRO A 321 -13.29 -12.51 -8.24
C PRO A 321 -13.18 -10.98 -8.30
N TRP A 322 -12.93 -10.35 -7.15
CA TRP A 322 -12.48 -8.97 -7.05
C TRP A 322 -11.06 -8.84 -7.58
N VAL A 323 -10.83 -7.91 -8.51
CA VAL A 323 -9.48 -7.60 -9.01
C VAL A 323 -8.93 -6.41 -8.21
N VAL A 324 -7.83 -6.65 -7.50
CA VAL A 324 -7.16 -5.68 -6.64
C VAL A 324 -5.80 -5.35 -7.22
N ASN A 325 -5.52 -4.06 -7.40
CA ASN A 325 -4.22 -3.58 -7.85
C ASN A 325 -3.27 -3.45 -6.66
N VAL A 326 -2.07 -4.01 -6.78
CA VAL A 326 -0.96 -3.82 -5.82
C VAL A 326 -0.09 -2.68 -6.34
N ALA A 327 0.04 -1.61 -5.58
CA ALA A 327 0.89 -0.48 -5.95
C ALA A 327 2.37 -0.90 -6.02
N ASP A 328 3.12 -0.34 -6.96
CA ASP A 328 4.57 -0.50 -6.98
C ASP A 328 5.22 0.55 -6.08
N PRO A 329 5.93 0.19 -4.99
CA PRO A 329 6.60 1.16 -4.13
C PRO A 329 7.71 1.95 -4.83
N ARG A 330 8.14 1.52 -6.02
CA ARG A 330 9.12 2.21 -6.88
C ARG A 330 8.48 3.31 -7.73
N ASP A 331 7.17 3.21 -7.98
CA ASP A 331 6.39 4.21 -8.72
C ASP A 331 5.08 4.53 -7.96
N PRO A 332 5.13 5.47 -6.99
CA PRO A 332 4.01 5.74 -6.11
C PRO A 332 2.94 6.63 -6.74
N ALA A 333 3.00 6.93 -8.05
CA ALA A 333 1.98 7.75 -8.70
C ALA A 333 0.62 7.03 -8.69
N ASP A 334 -0.46 7.78 -8.43
CA ASP A 334 -1.85 7.24 -8.36
C ASP A 334 -2.29 6.46 -9.62
N ASN A 335 -1.67 6.73 -10.76
CA ASN A 335 -1.95 6.11 -12.05
C ASN A 335 -0.78 5.26 -12.57
N ALA A 336 0.21 4.95 -11.72
CA ALA A 336 1.30 4.05 -12.07
C ALA A 336 0.77 2.65 -12.39
N ALA A 337 1.51 1.92 -13.21
CA ALA A 337 1.22 0.51 -13.43
C ALA A 337 1.35 -0.24 -12.09
N PRO A 338 0.37 -1.10 -11.72
CA PRO A 338 0.48 -1.85 -10.49
C PRO A 338 1.60 -2.89 -10.62
N LEU A 339 2.28 -3.16 -9.50
CA LEU A 339 3.24 -4.25 -9.35
C LEU A 339 2.60 -5.60 -9.68
N ALA A 340 1.34 -5.80 -9.28
CA ALA A 340 0.58 -7.01 -9.51
C ALA A 340 -0.92 -6.73 -9.48
N ARG A 341 -1.70 -7.64 -10.07
CA ARG A 341 -3.16 -7.66 -9.97
C ARG A 341 -3.59 -8.94 -9.33
N LEU A 342 -4.32 -8.85 -8.23
CA LEU A 342 -4.76 -9.99 -7.43
C LEU A 342 -6.23 -10.28 -7.69
N ALA A 343 -6.59 -11.52 -7.95
CA ALA A 343 -7.95 -12.00 -8.06
C ALA A 343 -8.37 -12.67 -6.73
N LEU A 344 -9.27 -12.03 -6.00
CA LEU A 344 -9.66 -12.44 -4.64
C LEU A 344 -11.19 -12.58 -4.51
N ARG A 345 -11.65 -13.62 -3.81
CA ARG A 345 -13.07 -13.77 -3.40
C ARG A 345 -13.28 -13.58 -1.90
N GLY A 346 -12.20 -13.63 -1.15
CA GLY A 346 -12.21 -13.60 0.30
C GLY A 346 -10.83 -13.22 0.82
N GLY A 347 -10.80 -12.77 2.07
CA GLY A 347 -9.57 -12.36 2.73
C GLY A 347 -9.32 -10.86 2.62
N ALA A 348 -8.09 -10.47 2.90
CA ALA A 348 -7.68 -9.08 2.99
C ALA A 348 -6.31 -8.86 2.37
N VAL A 349 -6.08 -7.62 1.93
CA VAL A 349 -4.79 -7.15 1.43
C VAL A 349 -4.40 -5.92 2.23
N ALA A 350 -3.16 -5.89 2.72
CA ALA A 350 -2.60 -4.69 3.33
C ALA A 350 -1.20 -4.45 2.77
N SER A 351 -0.80 -3.18 2.70
CA SER A 351 0.53 -2.80 2.22
C SER A 351 1.19 -1.82 3.18
N SER A 352 2.45 -2.08 3.49
CA SER A 352 3.30 -1.20 4.30
C SER A 352 4.56 -0.85 3.53
N GLY A 353 5.10 0.35 3.72
CA GLY A 353 6.35 0.73 3.07
C GLY A 353 6.80 2.14 3.42
N GLY A 354 8.12 2.35 3.41
CA GLY A 354 8.72 3.65 3.71
C GLY A 354 8.50 4.72 2.63
N TYR A 355 7.90 4.36 1.49
CA TYR A 355 7.73 5.26 0.35
C TYR A 355 6.60 6.28 0.55
N ALA A 356 5.50 5.90 1.22
CA ALA A 356 4.31 6.75 1.38
C ALA A 356 4.46 7.80 2.49
N ARG A 357 5.20 7.47 3.56
CA ARG A 357 5.49 8.37 4.69
C ARG A 357 6.99 8.33 4.98
N LYS A 358 7.65 9.47 4.75
CA LYS A 358 9.10 9.65 4.89
C LYS A 358 9.40 10.67 5.97
N LEU A 359 10.50 10.46 6.69
CA LEU A 359 11.04 11.41 7.65
C LEU A 359 12.29 12.06 7.06
N GLU A 360 12.25 13.36 6.84
CA GLU A 360 13.42 14.12 6.38
C GLU A 360 14.23 14.56 7.59
N VAL A 361 15.40 13.94 7.81
CA VAL A 361 16.32 14.28 8.91
C VAL A 361 17.58 14.88 8.29
N GLY A 362 17.66 16.21 8.32
CA GLY A 362 18.74 16.96 7.68
C GLY A 362 18.67 16.80 6.15
N LYS A 363 19.65 16.11 5.55
CA LYS A 363 19.69 15.81 4.10
C LYS A 363 19.34 14.35 3.78
N ARG A 364 18.86 13.59 4.76
CA ARG A 364 18.60 12.15 4.63
C ARG A 364 17.11 11.87 4.79
N THR A 365 16.55 11.18 3.80
CA THR A 365 15.23 10.59 3.89
C THR A 365 15.30 9.27 4.66
N ARG A 366 14.52 9.14 5.73
CA ARG A 366 14.38 7.93 6.55
C ARG A 366 12.97 7.35 6.43
N SER A 367 12.86 6.03 6.56
CA SER A 367 11.55 5.37 6.67
C SER A 367 10.85 5.80 7.96
N HIS A 368 9.52 5.85 7.94
CA HIS A 368 8.73 6.00 9.17
C HIS A 368 8.57 4.68 9.92
N ILE A 369 8.84 3.53 9.28
CA ILE A 369 8.81 2.21 9.90
C ILE A 369 10.14 2.02 10.63
N LEU A 370 10.07 1.64 11.90
CA LEU A 370 11.22 1.50 12.79
C LEU A 370 11.37 0.04 13.21
N ASP A 371 12.60 -0.44 13.36
CA ASP A 371 12.88 -1.71 14.03
C ASP A 371 12.91 -1.49 15.55
N PRO A 372 11.94 -2.03 16.32
CA PRO A 372 11.90 -1.83 17.77
C PRO A 372 13.13 -2.37 18.50
N ARG A 373 13.84 -3.34 17.90
CA ARG A 373 15.00 -4.03 18.48
C ARG A 373 16.28 -3.22 18.34
N THR A 374 16.30 -2.21 17.48
CA THR A 374 17.46 -1.35 17.25
C THR A 374 17.14 0.13 17.46
N GLY A 375 15.86 0.51 17.41
CA GLY A 375 15.39 1.88 17.41
C GLY A 375 15.61 2.61 16.08
N GLN A 376 16.12 1.93 15.05
CA GLN A 376 16.50 2.53 13.76
C GLN A 376 15.39 2.37 12.70
N PRO A 377 15.27 3.33 11.76
CA PRO A 377 14.45 3.20 10.57
C PRO A 377 14.90 2.02 9.71
N VAL A 378 13.93 1.30 9.15
CA VAL A 378 14.22 0.20 8.23
C VAL A 378 14.53 0.74 6.84
N GLU A 379 15.54 0.18 6.18
CA GLU A 379 16.01 0.67 4.88
C GLU A 379 16.12 -0.42 3.79
N GLU A 380 16.01 -1.70 4.16
CA GLU A 380 16.19 -2.84 3.25
C GLU A 380 14.96 -3.11 2.39
N VAL A 381 13.77 -2.73 2.85
CA VAL A 381 12.49 -2.99 2.18
C VAL A 381 11.84 -1.67 1.79
N LEU A 382 11.52 -1.50 0.51
CA LEU A 382 10.76 -0.34 0.02
C LEU A 382 9.30 -0.46 0.40
N GLY A 383 8.73 -1.65 0.21
CA GLY A 383 7.37 -1.98 0.63
C GLY A 383 7.11 -3.47 0.62
N ALA A 384 6.12 -3.88 1.40
CA ALA A 384 5.60 -5.24 1.48
C ALA A 384 4.08 -5.20 1.36
N THR A 385 3.53 -6.08 0.52
CA THR A 385 2.10 -6.33 0.39
C THR A 385 1.80 -7.74 0.86
N VAL A 386 0.79 -7.88 1.69
CA VAL A 386 0.36 -9.15 2.29
C VAL A 386 -1.08 -9.43 1.92
N VAL A 387 -1.35 -10.69 1.57
CA VAL A 387 -2.69 -11.25 1.44
C VAL A 387 -2.90 -12.26 2.57
N ALA A 388 -3.90 -12.04 3.41
CA ALA A 388 -4.21 -12.88 4.57
C ALA A 388 -5.71 -13.15 4.72
N LYS A 389 -6.07 -13.98 5.70
CA LYS A 389 -7.48 -14.31 6.01
C LYS A 389 -8.29 -13.09 6.45
N ASP A 390 -7.64 -12.12 7.07
CA ASP A 390 -8.25 -10.93 7.65
C ASP A 390 -7.27 -9.74 7.61
N ALA A 391 -7.80 -8.52 7.65
CA ALA A 391 -7.03 -7.30 7.44
C ALA A 391 -6.10 -6.96 8.61
N ALA A 392 -6.46 -7.26 9.86
CA ALA A 392 -5.56 -7.08 11.01
C ALA A 392 -4.30 -7.97 10.89
N THR A 393 -4.47 -9.22 10.45
CA THR A 393 -3.35 -10.12 10.15
C THR A 393 -2.51 -9.58 9.00
N ALA A 394 -3.13 -9.09 7.93
CA ALA A 394 -2.41 -8.54 6.78
C ALA A 394 -1.60 -7.28 7.15
N ASP A 395 -2.19 -6.35 7.91
CA ASP A 395 -1.59 -5.05 8.30
C ASP A 395 -0.37 -5.23 9.21
N ALA A 396 -0.53 -6.04 10.27
CA ALA A 396 0.57 -6.35 11.19
C ALA A 396 1.70 -7.12 10.50
N LEU A 397 1.36 -8.08 9.64
CA LEU A 397 2.37 -8.83 8.89
C LEU A 397 3.10 -7.93 7.89
N ALA A 398 2.40 -7.07 7.14
CA ALA A 398 3.03 -6.16 6.18
C ALA A 398 4.04 -5.23 6.86
N THR A 399 3.69 -4.70 8.04
CA THR A 399 4.61 -3.91 8.87
C THR A 399 5.81 -4.75 9.33
N ALA A 400 5.58 -5.96 9.83
CA ALA A 400 6.64 -6.87 10.27
C ALA A 400 7.60 -7.28 9.14
N LEU A 401 7.10 -7.49 7.92
CA LEU A 401 7.92 -7.85 6.76
C LEU A 401 8.89 -6.73 6.35
N CYS A 402 8.48 -5.47 6.49
CA CYS A 402 9.38 -4.33 6.30
C CYS A 402 10.56 -4.32 7.28
N VAL A 403 10.38 -4.89 8.48
CA VAL A 403 11.41 -4.97 9.53
C VAL A 403 12.26 -6.24 9.42
N LEU A 404 11.65 -7.38 9.10
CA LEU A 404 12.33 -8.67 9.00
C LEU A 404 13.13 -8.85 7.71
N GLY A 405 12.77 -8.12 6.65
CA GLY A 405 13.34 -8.29 5.33
C GLY A 405 12.89 -9.60 4.64
N PRO A 406 13.33 -9.83 3.38
CA PRO A 406 12.82 -10.94 2.57
C PRO A 406 13.09 -12.34 3.16
N ALA A 407 14.29 -12.58 3.68
CA ALA A 407 14.73 -13.92 4.09
C ALA A 407 13.95 -14.45 5.31
N GLU A 408 13.85 -13.64 6.38
CA GLU A 408 13.08 -14.00 7.57
C GLU A 408 11.58 -13.80 7.35
N GLY A 409 11.20 -12.79 6.57
CA GLY A 409 9.82 -12.49 6.24
C GLY A 409 9.10 -13.62 5.51
N LEU A 410 9.72 -14.22 4.49
CA LEU A 410 9.13 -15.35 3.75
C LEU A 410 8.93 -16.59 4.63
N LYS A 411 9.83 -16.84 5.58
CA LYS A 411 9.68 -17.92 6.57
C LYS A 411 8.48 -17.67 7.49
N LEU A 412 8.31 -16.43 7.96
CA LEU A 412 7.16 -16.05 8.79
C LEU A 412 5.84 -16.19 8.02
N VAL A 413 5.78 -15.71 6.78
CA VAL A 413 4.60 -15.78 5.91
C VAL A 413 4.12 -17.21 5.72
N ALA A 414 5.06 -18.15 5.52
CA ALA A 414 4.73 -19.57 5.41
C ALA A 414 4.11 -20.13 6.71
N ARG A 415 4.61 -19.73 7.89
CA ARG A 415 4.10 -20.19 9.19
C ARG A 415 2.66 -19.73 9.46
N VAL A 416 2.34 -18.48 9.10
CA VAL A 416 1.00 -17.90 9.29
C VAL A 416 0.05 -18.13 8.11
N LYS A 417 0.46 -18.97 7.14
CA LYS A 417 -0.35 -19.37 5.97
C LYS A 417 -0.87 -18.18 5.15
N ALA A 418 -0.09 -17.10 5.07
CA ALA A 418 -0.38 -15.92 4.26
C ALA A 418 0.34 -15.96 2.91
N GLN A 419 0.07 -14.99 2.04
CA GLN A 419 0.87 -14.73 0.83
C GLN A 419 1.44 -13.31 0.86
N CYS A 420 2.58 -13.08 0.22
CA CYS A 420 3.19 -11.75 0.17
C CYS A 420 4.00 -11.48 -1.10
N ALA A 421 4.19 -10.19 -1.37
CA ALA A 421 5.24 -9.65 -2.22
C ALA A 421 6.02 -8.60 -1.44
N ILE A 422 7.35 -8.74 -1.39
CA ILE A 422 8.28 -7.82 -0.72
C ILE A 422 9.17 -7.22 -1.79
N VAL A 423 9.21 -5.89 -1.89
CA VAL A 423 10.12 -5.17 -2.80
C VAL A 423 11.28 -4.65 -1.97
N ASP A 424 12.47 -5.19 -2.22
CA ASP A 424 13.69 -4.75 -1.53
C ASP A 424 14.21 -3.40 -2.05
N ARG A 425 15.22 -2.86 -1.38
CA ARG A 425 15.86 -1.57 -1.72
C ARG A 425 16.45 -1.55 -3.13
N GLN A 426 16.82 -2.71 -3.66
CA GLN A 426 17.33 -2.86 -5.03
C GLN A 426 16.20 -2.96 -6.07
N GLY A 427 14.94 -2.94 -5.62
CA GLY A 427 13.76 -3.06 -6.45
C GLY A 427 13.45 -4.48 -6.89
N LYS A 428 14.11 -5.49 -6.31
CA LYS A 428 13.83 -6.90 -6.56
C LYS A 428 12.60 -7.32 -5.76
N VAL A 429 11.72 -8.05 -6.43
CA VAL A 429 10.46 -8.55 -5.87
C VAL A 429 10.68 -9.98 -5.36
N HIS A 430 10.40 -10.20 -4.08
CA HIS A 430 10.44 -11.50 -3.42
C HIS A 430 9.02 -11.91 -3.07
N THR A 431 8.54 -13.03 -3.59
CA THR A 431 7.16 -13.48 -3.40
C THR A 431 7.09 -14.79 -2.64
N SER A 432 6.01 -14.99 -1.89
CA SER A 432 5.69 -16.29 -1.33
C SER A 432 5.29 -17.29 -2.43
N PRO A 433 5.49 -18.60 -2.23
CA PRO A 433 5.21 -19.60 -3.27
C PRO A 433 3.77 -19.59 -3.83
N GLY A 434 2.78 -19.22 -3.01
CA GLY A 434 1.36 -19.16 -3.43
C GLY A 434 0.95 -17.84 -4.09
N TRP A 435 1.81 -16.83 -4.13
CA TRP A 435 1.49 -15.51 -4.70
C TRP A 435 1.07 -15.59 -6.17
N SER A 436 1.75 -16.41 -6.97
CA SER A 436 1.46 -16.57 -8.40
C SER A 436 0.04 -17.07 -8.68
N LYS A 437 -0.55 -17.83 -7.76
CA LYS A 437 -1.92 -18.33 -7.88
C LYS A 437 -2.98 -17.26 -7.63
N LEU A 438 -2.60 -16.16 -6.97
CA LEU A 438 -3.48 -15.03 -6.74
C LEU A 438 -3.50 -14.06 -7.92
N LEU A 439 -2.56 -14.18 -8.87
CA LEU A 439 -2.50 -13.27 -10.00
C LEU A 439 -3.75 -13.41 -10.87
N ALA A 440 -4.39 -12.29 -11.16
CA ALA A 440 -5.49 -12.24 -12.10
C ALA A 440 -4.99 -12.72 -13.47
N ARG A 441 -5.73 -13.67 -14.08
CA ARG A 441 -5.44 -14.11 -15.44
C ARG A 441 -5.73 -12.97 -16.41
N GLU A 442 -4.73 -12.59 -17.19
CA GLU A 442 -4.94 -11.70 -18.34
C GLU A 442 -5.81 -12.45 -19.35
N GLY A 443 -6.98 -11.89 -19.66
CA GLY A 443 -7.87 -12.47 -20.65
C GLY A 443 -7.37 -12.14 -22.06
N GLY A 444 -7.12 -13.18 -22.87
CA GLY A 444 -7.29 -13.16 -24.33
C GLY A 444 -6.32 -12.30 -25.16
N SER A 445 -5.65 -12.97 -26.10
CA SER A 445 -4.74 -12.38 -27.09
C SER A 445 -5.37 -11.28 -27.93
N LEU A 446 -4.85 -10.07 -27.78
CA LEU A 446 -4.60 -9.12 -28.86
C LEU A 446 -3.15 -8.66 -28.67
N GLU A 447 -2.44 -8.29 -29.74
CA GLU A 447 -1.03 -7.89 -29.60
C GLU A 447 -0.92 -6.77 -28.55
N PRO A 448 -0.31 -7.05 -27.38
CA PRO A 448 -0.22 -6.05 -26.33
C PRO A 448 0.68 -4.93 -26.83
N TRP A 449 0.54 -3.74 -26.24
CA TRP A 449 1.51 -2.68 -26.45
C TRP A 449 2.91 -3.18 -26.05
N PRO A 450 4.00 -2.72 -26.70
CA PRO A 450 5.34 -3.09 -26.28
C PRO A 450 5.59 -2.79 -24.79
N GLU A 451 6.41 -3.60 -24.13
CA GLU A 451 6.68 -3.45 -22.70
C GLU A 451 7.19 -2.04 -22.37
N GLY A 452 6.57 -1.41 -21.37
CA GLY A 452 6.94 -0.06 -20.91
C GLY A 452 6.41 1.09 -21.76
N TYR A 453 5.59 0.82 -22.79
CA TYR A 453 4.96 1.86 -23.59
C TYR A 453 3.72 2.44 -22.89
N ARG A 454 3.52 3.75 -23.04
CA ARG A 454 2.32 4.46 -22.59
C ARG A 454 2.00 5.62 -23.51
N ALA A 455 0.74 6.07 -23.47
CA ALA A 455 0.31 7.31 -24.11
C ALA A 455 0.26 8.44 -23.06
N GLU A 456 1.09 9.46 -23.22
CA GLU A 456 1.07 10.69 -22.43
C GLU A 456 0.29 11.77 -23.17
N ILE A 457 -0.56 12.50 -22.46
CA ILE A 457 -1.36 13.61 -22.96
C ILE A 457 -0.95 14.84 -22.18
N THR A 458 -0.39 15.84 -22.85
CA THR A 458 0.01 17.11 -22.26
C THR A 458 -0.89 18.21 -22.78
N PHE A 459 -1.36 19.08 -21.89
CA PHE A 459 -2.14 20.27 -22.25
C PHE A 459 -1.97 21.36 -21.21
N ARG A 460 -2.18 22.61 -21.61
CA ARG A 460 -2.10 23.79 -20.76
C ARG A 460 -3.47 24.44 -20.64
N GLN A 461 -3.98 24.52 -19.42
CA GLN A 461 -5.16 25.32 -19.11
C GLN A 461 -4.74 26.76 -18.85
N VAL A 462 -5.32 27.72 -19.57
CA VAL A 462 -5.00 29.15 -19.42
C VAL A 462 -6.16 29.91 -18.79
N ALA A 463 -5.84 30.88 -17.93
CA ALA A 463 -6.84 31.78 -17.35
C ALA A 463 -7.24 32.87 -18.35
N GLN A 464 -8.51 33.26 -18.35
CA GLN A 464 -9.01 34.41 -19.12
C GLN A 464 -9.40 35.56 -18.18
N GLY A 465 -8.76 36.73 -18.32
CA GLY A 465 -9.20 38.01 -17.73
C GLY A 465 -8.96 38.25 -16.23
N GLY A 466 -8.77 39.51 -15.83
CA GLY A 466 -8.33 39.98 -14.50
C GLY A 466 -9.38 40.01 -13.36
N GLY A 467 -10.23 38.98 -13.27
CA GLY A 467 -11.19 38.79 -12.17
C GLY A 467 -10.85 37.62 -11.25
N ARG A 468 -11.65 37.40 -10.18
CA ARG A 468 -11.54 36.19 -9.33
C ARG A 468 -11.79 34.94 -10.19
N PHE A 469 -10.71 34.26 -10.54
CA PHE A 469 -10.71 33.03 -11.32
C PHE A 469 -11.55 31.92 -10.65
N LYS A 470 -12.58 31.42 -11.34
CA LYS A 470 -13.34 30.23 -10.94
C LYS A 470 -12.81 29.01 -11.70
N ARG A 471 -12.68 27.87 -11.01
CA ARG A 471 -12.02 26.68 -11.55
C ARG A 471 -12.90 25.98 -12.60
N HIS A 472 -12.30 25.58 -13.71
CA HIS A 472 -12.99 24.87 -14.79
C HIS A 472 -13.23 23.40 -14.43
N GLY A 473 -14.38 22.87 -14.86
CA GLY A 473 -14.57 21.43 -14.98
C GLY A 473 -13.73 20.90 -16.13
N THR A 474 -13.04 19.77 -15.97
CA THR A 474 -12.29 19.15 -17.08
C THR A 474 -12.52 17.65 -17.09
N ALA A 475 -12.81 17.06 -18.24
CA ALA A 475 -12.82 15.62 -18.43
C ALA A 475 -11.79 15.23 -19.49
N VAL A 476 -11.06 14.15 -19.24
CA VAL A 476 -10.10 13.57 -20.17
C VAL A 476 -10.38 12.08 -20.28
N TRP A 477 -10.55 11.57 -21.49
CA TRP A 477 -10.86 10.16 -21.74
C TRP A 477 -10.25 9.69 -23.06
N VAL A 478 -10.35 8.37 -23.27
CA VAL A 478 -9.87 7.66 -24.45
C VAL A 478 -11.06 7.01 -25.13
N GLU A 479 -11.11 7.08 -26.45
CA GLU A 479 -12.02 6.35 -27.31
C GLU A 479 -11.24 5.46 -28.30
N ASP A 480 -11.87 4.38 -28.75
CA ASP A 480 -11.37 3.59 -29.87
C ASP A 480 -11.58 4.31 -31.21
N ALA A 481 -11.13 3.70 -32.30
CA ALA A 481 -11.29 4.25 -33.65
C ALA A 481 -12.76 4.48 -34.05
N GLN A 482 -13.71 3.79 -33.42
CA GLN A 482 -15.14 3.91 -33.64
C GLN A 482 -15.79 5.01 -32.77
N GLY A 483 -15.04 5.64 -31.87
CA GLY A 483 -15.54 6.66 -30.95
C GLY A 483 -16.22 6.09 -29.71
N LYS A 484 -16.09 4.79 -29.44
CA LYS A 484 -16.59 4.19 -28.20
C LYS A 484 -15.60 4.46 -27.09
N ARG A 485 -16.09 4.90 -25.93
CA ARG A 485 -15.26 5.12 -24.74
C ARG A 485 -14.53 3.84 -24.33
N VAL A 486 -13.23 3.96 -24.17
CA VAL A 486 -12.30 2.92 -23.70
C VAL A 486 -11.93 3.16 -22.24
N ARG A 487 -11.51 4.38 -21.90
CA ARG A 487 -10.97 4.69 -20.57
C ARG A 487 -11.24 6.13 -20.15
N ILE A 488 -11.73 6.35 -18.93
CA ILE A 488 -11.73 7.69 -18.31
C ILE A 488 -10.38 7.91 -17.62
N LEU A 489 -9.64 8.94 -18.03
CA LEU A 489 -8.34 9.29 -17.44
C LEU A 489 -8.47 10.30 -16.31
N ALA A 490 -9.37 11.26 -16.43
CA ALA A 490 -9.64 12.25 -15.39
C ALA A 490 -11.02 12.87 -15.54
N VAL A 491 -11.68 13.15 -14.41
CA VAL A 491 -12.76 14.14 -14.32
C VAL A 491 -12.43 15.09 -13.17
N TRP A 492 -12.01 16.31 -13.47
CA TRP A 492 -11.68 17.35 -12.50
C TRP A 492 -12.87 18.29 -12.32
N LEU A 493 -13.84 17.86 -11.54
CA LEU A 493 -15.02 18.63 -11.16
C LEU A 493 -15.38 18.19 -9.75
N ALA A 494 -15.33 19.07 -8.74
CA ALA A 494 -15.52 18.61 -7.35
C ALA A 494 -16.93 18.06 -7.10
N ARG A 495 -17.11 17.18 -6.11
CA ARG A 495 -18.41 16.56 -5.80
C ARG A 495 -19.57 17.56 -5.67
N ARG A 496 -19.35 18.66 -4.96
CA ARG A 496 -20.33 19.76 -4.80
C ARG A 496 -20.68 20.51 -6.09
N GLU A 497 -19.83 20.35 -7.12
CA GLU A 497 -19.94 20.95 -8.45
C GLU A 497 -20.45 19.95 -9.49
N LEU A 498 -20.70 18.67 -9.13
CA LEU A 498 -21.12 17.63 -10.08
C LEU A 498 -22.42 17.94 -10.81
N LYS A 499 -23.33 18.73 -10.22
CA LYS A 499 -24.53 19.24 -10.92
C LYS A 499 -24.20 19.93 -12.26
N TRP A 500 -22.97 20.41 -12.43
CA TRP A 500 -22.46 21.04 -13.64
C TRP A 500 -21.71 20.09 -14.58
N ILE A 501 -21.68 18.77 -14.32
CA ILE A 501 -21.02 17.80 -15.21
C ILE A 501 -21.66 17.79 -16.60
N LYS A 502 -22.95 18.12 -16.70
CA LYS A 502 -23.68 18.24 -17.97
C LYS A 502 -23.21 19.44 -18.81
N ASP A 503 -22.48 20.37 -18.21
CA ASP A 503 -21.82 21.47 -18.91
C ASP A 503 -20.45 21.05 -19.49
N LEU A 504 -20.05 19.78 -19.36
CA LEU A 504 -19.09 19.11 -20.23
C LEU A 504 -19.88 18.29 -21.27
N PRO A 505 -20.47 18.95 -22.29
CA PRO A 505 -21.50 18.34 -23.11
C PRO A 505 -20.97 17.17 -23.93
N THR A 506 -19.69 17.22 -24.32
CA THR A 506 -19.04 16.18 -25.12
C THR A 506 -18.81 14.96 -24.24
N PHE A 507 -18.20 15.14 -23.07
CA PHE A 507 -17.98 14.05 -22.13
C PHE A 507 -19.31 13.44 -21.67
N TRP A 508 -20.30 14.26 -21.30
CA TRP A 508 -21.58 13.78 -20.78
C TRP A 508 -22.34 12.94 -21.81
N LYS A 509 -22.39 13.39 -23.07
CA LYS A 509 -23.14 12.69 -24.12
C LYS A 509 -22.35 11.52 -24.71
N GLU A 510 -21.12 11.77 -25.14
CA GLU A 510 -20.35 10.87 -25.99
C GLU A 510 -19.52 9.86 -25.18
N ALA A 511 -19.08 10.20 -23.97
CA ALA A 511 -18.33 9.29 -23.12
C ALA A 511 -19.20 8.62 -22.05
N TRP A 512 -20.07 9.38 -21.39
CA TRP A 512 -20.83 8.88 -20.24
C TRP A 512 -22.12 8.17 -20.65
N LEU A 513 -23.07 8.89 -21.25
CA LEU A 513 -24.37 8.33 -21.62
C LEU A 513 -24.25 7.24 -22.72
N ALA A 514 -23.42 7.47 -23.74
CA ALA A 514 -23.21 6.50 -24.81
C ALA A 514 -22.65 5.15 -24.33
N ALA A 515 -21.97 5.13 -23.17
CA ALA A 515 -21.46 3.92 -22.54
C ALA A 515 -22.44 3.31 -21.50
N GLY A 516 -23.71 3.71 -21.53
CA GLY A 516 -24.74 3.24 -20.58
C GLY A 516 -24.58 3.82 -19.17
N GLY A 517 -23.99 5.01 -19.05
CA GLY A 517 -24.03 5.80 -17.83
C GLY A 517 -25.46 6.26 -17.51
N LYS A 518 -25.79 6.42 -16.22
CA LYS A 518 -27.11 6.96 -15.81
C LYS A 518 -27.16 8.46 -16.12
N ASP A 519 -28.34 8.97 -16.52
CA ASP A 519 -28.58 10.42 -16.65
C ASP A 519 -28.73 11.11 -15.28
N ASP A 520 -27.74 10.89 -14.42
CA ASP A 520 -27.66 11.36 -13.05
C ASP A 520 -26.24 11.90 -12.80
N PRO A 521 -26.07 13.22 -12.58
CA PRO A 521 -24.77 13.83 -12.33
C PRO A 521 -23.94 13.15 -11.23
N ASP A 522 -24.61 12.62 -10.19
CA ASP A 522 -23.93 11.93 -9.09
C ASP A 522 -23.33 10.58 -9.52
N ALA A 523 -23.79 10.02 -10.63
CA ALA A 523 -23.27 8.75 -11.14
C ALA A 523 -21.81 8.88 -11.65
N VAL A 524 -21.35 10.09 -11.98
CA VAL A 524 -19.94 10.36 -12.36
C VAL A 524 -19.05 10.60 -11.13
N SER A 525 -19.62 10.69 -9.92
CA SER A 525 -18.87 10.98 -8.70
C SER A 525 -17.69 10.02 -8.45
N ALA A 526 -17.80 8.78 -8.93
CA ALA A 526 -16.76 7.76 -8.87
C ALA A 526 -15.47 8.09 -9.65
N TRP A 527 -15.56 8.93 -10.68
CA TRP A 527 -14.43 9.35 -11.52
C TRP A 527 -13.99 10.80 -11.25
N SER A 528 -14.77 11.52 -10.45
CA SER A 528 -14.59 12.95 -10.17
C SER A 528 -13.54 13.21 -9.09
N ARG A 529 -12.72 14.24 -9.32
CA ARG A 529 -11.73 14.78 -8.38
C ARG A 529 -11.86 16.31 -8.33
N ALA A 530 -11.22 16.94 -7.33
CA ALA A 530 -11.21 18.39 -7.21
C ALA A 530 -10.66 19.08 -8.47
N SER A 531 -11.35 20.15 -8.90
CA SER A 531 -10.96 20.98 -10.04
C SER A 531 -9.55 21.56 -9.90
N ARG A 532 -8.84 21.64 -11.02
CA ARG A 532 -7.44 22.11 -11.09
C ARG A 532 -7.37 23.61 -11.43
N SER A 533 -6.26 24.24 -11.07
CA SER A 533 -5.99 25.65 -11.41
C SER A 533 -5.53 25.77 -12.88
N PRO A 534 -5.37 26.97 -13.46
CA PRO A 534 -4.63 27.13 -14.70
C PRO A 534 -3.21 26.60 -14.53
N GLY A 535 -2.68 25.95 -15.55
CA GLY A 535 -1.38 25.28 -15.47
C GLY A 535 -1.18 24.29 -16.60
N GLN A 536 0.04 23.76 -16.69
CA GLN A 536 0.36 22.67 -17.59
C GLN A 536 0.15 21.32 -16.89
N TYR A 537 -0.53 20.42 -17.58
CA TYR A 537 -0.93 19.12 -17.07
C TYR A 537 -0.45 18.03 -18.01
N THR A 538 -0.07 16.89 -17.43
CA THR A 538 0.21 15.66 -18.18
C THR A 538 -0.56 14.51 -17.55
N LEU A 539 -1.26 13.73 -18.36
CA LEU A 539 -1.96 12.51 -17.98
C LEU A 539 -1.36 11.35 -18.77
N ALA A 540 -1.31 10.16 -18.19
CA ALA A 540 -0.80 8.97 -18.88
C ALA A 540 -1.86 7.87 -18.94
N TRP A 541 -1.86 7.13 -20.04
CA TRP A 541 -2.69 5.95 -20.29
C TRP A 541 -1.80 4.75 -20.60
N ASP A 542 -2.04 3.64 -19.90
CA ASP A 542 -1.24 2.42 -19.94
C ASP A 542 -1.78 1.37 -20.93
N GLY A 543 -2.69 1.77 -21.83
CA GLY A 543 -3.27 0.89 -22.82
C GLY A 543 -4.32 -0.06 -22.25
N LYS A 544 -4.99 0.31 -21.15
CA LYS A 544 -6.07 -0.50 -20.55
C LYS A 544 -7.40 0.23 -20.52
N ASP A 545 -8.50 -0.51 -20.64
CA ASP A 545 -9.86 0.02 -20.59
C ASP A 545 -10.34 0.28 -19.15
N ASP A 546 -11.58 0.76 -18.97
CA ASP A 546 -12.18 1.01 -17.66
C ASP A 546 -12.26 -0.24 -16.77
N ASP A 547 -12.39 -1.43 -17.36
CA ASP A 547 -12.42 -2.73 -16.67
C ASP A 547 -11.00 -3.27 -16.41
N GLY A 548 -9.98 -2.55 -16.87
CA GLY A 548 -8.57 -2.86 -16.71
C GLY A 548 -8.06 -3.92 -17.69
N GLN A 549 -8.81 -4.27 -18.73
CA GLN A 549 -8.37 -5.18 -19.78
C GLN A 549 -7.41 -4.46 -20.75
N ALA A 550 -6.45 -5.19 -21.30
CA ALA A 550 -5.52 -4.65 -22.29
C ALA A 550 -6.29 -4.27 -23.57
N CYS A 551 -6.02 -3.07 -24.05
CA CYS A 551 -6.48 -2.58 -25.33
C CYS A 551 -5.53 -3.06 -26.43
N PRO A 552 -6.04 -3.43 -27.62
CA PRO A 552 -5.19 -3.81 -28.74
C PRO A 552 -4.24 -2.68 -29.16
N GLN A 553 -3.22 -3.02 -29.95
CA GLN A 553 -2.58 -2.03 -30.78
C GLN A 553 -3.58 -1.47 -31.81
N GLY A 554 -3.46 -0.18 -32.12
CA GLY A 554 -4.28 0.49 -33.13
C GLY A 554 -4.50 1.97 -32.84
N ARG A 555 -5.48 2.53 -33.55
CA ARG A 555 -5.80 3.95 -33.49
C ARG A 555 -6.75 4.27 -32.35
N TYR A 556 -6.41 5.30 -31.59
CA TYR A 556 -7.19 5.82 -30.47
C TYR A 556 -7.42 7.32 -30.58
N ARG A 557 -8.51 7.79 -29.99
CA ARG A 557 -8.79 9.22 -29.80
C ARG A 557 -8.65 9.60 -28.35
N LEU A 558 -7.75 10.53 -28.08
CA LEU A 558 -7.59 11.14 -26.76
C LEU A 558 -8.40 12.42 -26.73
N ARG A 559 -9.33 12.51 -25.80
CA ARG A 559 -10.36 13.54 -25.76
C ARG A 559 -10.22 14.36 -24.49
N ILE A 560 -10.31 15.68 -24.63
CA ILE A 560 -10.32 16.63 -23.51
C ILE A 560 -11.54 17.52 -23.69
N ASP A 561 -12.39 17.60 -22.66
CA ASP A 561 -13.55 18.50 -22.61
C ASP A 561 -13.39 19.43 -21.40
N LEU A 562 -13.63 20.73 -21.58
CA LEU A 562 -13.43 21.76 -20.56
C LEU A 562 -14.65 22.69 -20.48
N ASN A 563 -15.12 22.92 -19.25
CA ASN A 563 -16.33 23.71 -18.96
C ASN A 563 -16.00 25.11 -18.39
N ARG A 564 -16.78 26.12 -18.81
CA ARG A 564 -16.80 27.51 -18.31
C ARG A 564 -17.93 27.77 -17.32
N GLU A 565 -17.61 28.05 -16.07
CA GLU A 565 -18.59 28.62 -15.13
C GLU A 565 -18.82 30.11 -15.45
N HIS A 566 -19.96 30.44 -16.04
CA HIS A 566 -20.46 31.82 -16.31
C HIS A 566 -19.56 32.74 -17.19
N GLY A 567 -19.83 32.81 -18.49
CA GLY A 567 -19.25 33.81 -19.40
C GLY A 567 -20.13 34.10 -20.63
N PRO A 568 -19.91 35.24 -21.35
CA PRO A 568 -20.80 35.73 -22.40
C PRO A 568 -20.87 34.87 -23.68
N ASN A 569 -19.98 33.88 -23.84
CA ASN A 569 -19.92 32.99 -25.01
C ASN A 569 -20.08 31.52 -24.58
N ARG A 570 -21.28 31.16 -24.13
CA ARG A 570 -21.65 29.80 -23.69
C ARG A 570 -21.75 28.77 -24.84
N GLU A 571 -21.64 29.23 -26.09
CA GLU A 571 -22.00 28.49 -27.30
C GLU A 571 -20.83 27.81 -28.02
N GLN A 572 -19.59 27.91 -27.50
CA GLN A 572 -18.42 27.24 -28.07
C GLN A 572 -17.72 26.34 -27.02
N PRO A 573 -18.08 25.05 -26.92
CA PRO A 573 -17.42 24.12 -26.02
C PRO A 573 -15.94 23.96 -26.39
N SER A 574 -15.04 23.98 -25.40
CA SER A 574 -13.60 23.72 -25.61
C SER A 574 -13.34 22.22 -25.50
N SER A 575 -13.68 21.51 -26.57
CA SER A 575 -13.36 20.09 -26.73
C SER A 575 -12.22 19.91 -27.73
N VAL A 576 -11.24 19.08 -27.40
CA VAL A 576 -10.10 18.79 -28.27
C VAL A 576 -9.94 17.29 -28.40
N THR A 577 -9.67 16.86 -29.63
CA THR A 577 -9.35 15.46 -29.97
C THR A 577 -7.92 15.38 -30.46
N ILE A 578 -7.20 14.36 -30.01
CA ILE A 578 -5.90 13.98 -30.53
C ILE A 578 -6.03 12.56 -31.04
N GLU A 579 -5.78 12.38 -32.33
CA GLU A 579 -5.64 11.06 -32.95
C GLU A 579 -4.24 10.52 -32.63
N LEU A 580 -4.15 9.31 -32.10
CA LEU A 580 -2.89 8.66 -31.72
C LEU A 580 -2.87 7.20 -32.17
N GLU A 581 -1.80 6.80 -32.87
CA GLU A 581 -1.60 5.42 -33.31
C GLU A 581 -0.72 4.70 -32.28
N CYS A 582 -1.28 3.72 -31.58
CA CYS A 582 -0.59 2.95 -30.55
C CYS A 582 -0.19 1.58 -31.12
N GLY A 583 0.95 1.50 -31.81
CA GLY A 583 1.46 0.29 -32.46
C GLY A 583 2.78 -0.22 -31.87
N ALA A 584 3.63 -0.83 -32.70
CA ALA A 584 4.97 -1.27 -32.27
C ALA A 584 5.97 -0.11 -32.09
N GLU A 585 5.76 1.02 -32.74
CA GLU A 585 6.67 2.17 -32.77
C GLU A 585 6.12 3.37 -31.99
N PRO A 586 6.97 4.23 -31.41
CA PRO A 586 6.54 5.46 -30.76
C PRO A 586 5.85 6.42 -31.75
N THR A 587 4.79 7.08 -31.31
CA THR A 587 4.06 8.06 -32.11
C THR A 587 3.75 9.32 -31.30
N GLN A 588 3.35 10.39 -31.98
CA GLN A 588 2.93 11.62 -31.34
C GLN A 588 1.77 12.25 -32.11
N GLY A 589 0.88 12.89 -31.38
CA GLY A 589 -0.26 13.61 -31.91
C GLY A 589 -0.31 15.03 -31.33
N ARG A 590 -1.01 15.92 -32.03
CA ARG A 590 -1.26 17.29 -31.56
C ARG A 590 -2.75 17.59 -31.68
N GLY A 591 -3.31 18.20 -30.64
CA GLY A 591 -4.67 18.73 -30.65
C GLY A 591 -4.66 20.20 -31.06
N GLU A 592 -5.80 20.69 -31.53
CA GLU A 592 -5.98 22.10 -31.84
C GLU A 592 -6.03 22.94 -30.57
N ASP A 593 -5.34 24.08 -30.59
CA ASP A 593 -5.40 25.04 -29.50
C ASP A 593 -6.76 25.72 -29.46
N GLN A 594 -7.44 25.61 -28.32
CA GLN A 594 -8.69 26.30 -28.02
C GLN A 594 -8.42 27.51 -27.15
N LEU A 595 -9.45 28.31 -26.84
CA LEU A 595 -9.28 29.56 -26.09
C LEU A 595 -8.65 29.35 -24.70
N GLU A 596 -9.03 28.28 -24.01
CA GLU A 596 -8.61 27.96 -22.63
C GLU A 596 -7.77 26.69 -22.52
N LEU A 597 -7.55 26.01 -23.64
CA LEU A 597 -6.76 24.80 -23.74
C LEU A 597 -5.70 25.00 -24.81
N LYS A 598 -4.43 25.14 -24.40
CA LYS A 598 -3.27 25.40 -25.25
C LYS A 598 -2.28 24.26 -25.16
N ASP A 599 -1.36 24.18 -26.12
CA ASP A 599 -0.23 23.25 -26.11
C ASP A 599 -0.69 21.78 -25.98
N VAL A 600 -1.82 21.45 -26.61
CA VAL A 600 -2.42 20.12 -26.52
C VAL A 600 -1.64 19.15 -27.39
N SER A 601 -1.03 18.15 -26.78
CA SER A 601 -0.23 17.14 -27.47
C SER A 601 -0.36 15.79 -26.78
N ALA A 602 -0.06 14.73 -27.53
CA ALA A 602 0.07 13.40 -26.98
C ALA A 602 1.29 12.70 -27.56
N ARG A 603 1.85 11.77 -26.79
CA ARG A 603 2.98 10.94 -27.19
C ARG A 603 2.75 9.51 -26.73
N TYR A 604 2.88 8.58 -27.64
CA TYR A 604 2.95 7.15 -27.38
C TYR A 604 4.39 6.67 -27.47
N GLY A 605 4.87 5.90 -26.49
CA GLY A 605 6.21 5.32 -26.54
C GLY A 605 6.75 4.91 -25.16
N PRO A 606 8.02 4.46 -25.10
CA PRO A 606 8.63 4.03 -23.85
C PRO A 606 8.84 5.22 -22.89
N LEU A 607 8.79 4.94 -21.59
CA LEU A 607 9.07 5.91 -20.53
C LEU A 607 10.46 6.54 -20.74
N GLN A 608 10.52 7.82 -21.12
CA GLN A 608 11.78 8.55 -21.10
C GLN A 608 12.07 9.00 -19.67
N ARG A 609 13.18 8.51 -19.11
CA ARG A 609 13.77 9.13 -17.93
C ARG A 609 14.20 10.53 -18.33
N SER A 610 13.68 11.55 -17.65
CA SER A 610 14.29 12.88 -17.70
C SER A 610 15.71 12.75 -17.16
N GLU A 611 16.71 13.06 -17.99
CA GLU A 611 18.10 13.22 -17.55
C GLU A 611 18.24 14.34 -16.51
#